data_AF-A0AAW2T2I1-F1
#
_entry.id   AF-A0AAW2T2I1-F1
#
_cell.length_a   1.000
_cell.length_b   1.000
_cell.length_c   1.000
_cell.angle_alpha   90.00
_cell.angle_beta   90.00
_cell.angle_gamma   90.00
#
_symmetry.space_group_name_H-M   'P 1'
#
loop_
_entity.id
_entity.type
_entity.pdbx_description
1 polymer ?
#
loop_
_entity_poly.entity_id
_entity_poly.type
_entity_poly.pdbx_seq_one_letter_code
_entity_poly.pdbx_strand_id
1 'polypeptide(L)'
;MNHRDRLLRLVKSLSPKVVTLVEQESNTNTSTFFQRFCETLDYYTAMFESIDAARAREDRQRISAEEHCVARDVVNIIACEGTERWKGMSFLVSGD
;
A
#
# COMPACT_ATOMS: atom_id res chain seq x y z
N MET A 1 4.84 -0.04 -22.59
CA MET A 1 3.63 0.66 -22.09
C MET A 1 3.35 0.14 -20.69
N ASN A 2 3.24 1.01 -19.68
CA ASN A 2 3.07 0.60 -18.28
C ASN A 2 1.71 -0.11 -18.09
N HIS A 3 1.68 -1.18 -17.28
CA HIS A 3 0.45 -1.96 -17.01
C HIS A 3 -0.64 -1.08 -16.38
N ARG A 4 -0.25 -0.11 -15.53
CA ARG A 4 -1.14 0.89 -14.94
C ARG A 4 -1.84 1.74 -16.00
N ASP A 5 -1.08 2.23 -16.99
CA ASP A 5 -1.63 3.08 -18.05
C ASP A 5 -2.60 2.32 -18.97
N ARG A 6 -2.39 0.99 -19.12
CA ARG A 6 -3.33 0.12 -19.84
C ARG A 6 -4.62 -0.06 -19.05
N LEU A 7 -4.53 -0.30 -17.74
CA LEU A 7 -5.69 -0.44 -16.86
C LEU A 7 -6.52 0.85 -16.82
N LEU A 8 -5.87 2.01 -16.61
CA LEU A 8 -6.55 3.30 -16.58
C LEU A 8 -7.24 3.63 -17.91
N ARG A 9 -6.64 3.24 -19.04
CA ARG A 9 -7.29 3.35 -20.36
C ARG A 9 -8.50 2.44 -20.51
N LEU A 10 -8.43 1.21 -19.99
CA LEU A 10 -9.57 0.30 -19.98
C LEU A 10 -10.72 0.88 -19.13
N VAL A 11 -10.43 1.32 -17.91
CA VAL A 11 -11.42 1.97 -17.04
C VAL A 11 -12.04 3.18 -17.74
N LYS A 12 -11.23 4.03 -18.37
CA LYS A 12 -11.71 5.17 -19.16
C LYS A 12 -12.61 4.74 -20.33
N SER A 13 -12.30 3.63 -21.01
CA SER A 13 -13.09 3.14 -22.14
C SER A 13 -14.50 2.69 -21.76
N LEU A 14 -14.73 2.34 -20.48
CA LEU A 14 -16.05 2.02 -19.94
C LEU A 14 -16.93 3.27 -19.75
N SER A 15 -16.39 4.47 -19.97
CA SER A 15 -17.08 5.76 -19.79
C SER A 15 -17.77 5.92 -18.41
N PRO A 16 -17.08 5.64 -17.29
CA PRO A 16 -17.67 5.80 -15.97
C PRO A 16 -17.97 7.28 -15.68
N LYS A 17 -19.02 7.54 -14.89
CA LYS A 17 -19.34 8.90 -14.43
C LYS A 17 -18.34 9.41 -13.40
N VAL A 18 -17.90 8.53 -12.51
CA VAL A 18 -16.95 8.81 -11.43
C VAL A 18 -16.01 7.61 -11.31
N VAL A 19 -14.74 7.88 -11.00
CA VAL A 19 -13.75 6.86 -10.62
C VAL A 19 -13.17 7.26 -9.27
N THR A 20 -13.34 6.40 -8.27
CA THR A 20 -12.68 6.55 -6.98
C THR A 20 -11.36 5.79 -7.00
N LEU A 21 -10.27 6.48 -6.69
CA LEU A 21 -8.94 5.89 -6.58
C LEU A 21 -8.47 5.97 -5.13
N VAL A 22 -8.12 4.82 -4.57
CA VAL A 22 -7.52 4.73 -3.23
C VAL A 22 -6.11 4.17 -3.41
N GLU A 23 -5.10 4.96 -3.08
CA GLU A 23 -3.71 4.55 -3.10
C GLU A 23 -3.05 4.88 -1.77
N GLN A 24 -2.05 4.09 -1.41
CA GLN A 24 -1.19 4.37 -0.27
C GLN A 24 -0.28 5.54 -0.61
N GLU A 25 -0.28 6.57 0.23
CA GLU A 25 0.60 7.74 0.08
C GLU A 25 2.05 7.38 0.49
N SER A 26 2.76 6.68 -0.40
CA SER A 26 4.17 6.30 -0.17
C SER A 26 5.00 6.43 -1.45
N ASN A 27 6.19 7.02 -1.35
CA ASN A 27 7.08 7.25 -2.49
C ASN A 27 8.15 6.14 -2.64
N THR A 28 7.77 4.89 -2.38
CA THR A 28 8.73 3.78 -2.32
C THR A 28 9.13 3.22 -3.69
N ASN A 29 8.56 3.73 -4.79
CA ASN A 29 8.61 3.04 -6.08
C ASN A 29 9.82 3.37 -6.98
N THR A 30 10.49 4.50 -6.74
CA THR A 30 11.60 5.02 -7.57
C THR A 30 12.79 5.56 -6.76
N SER A 31 12.72 5.50 -5.43
CA SER A 31 13.74 6.00 -4.50
C SER A 31 14.86 4.97 -4.28
N THR A 32 16.05 5.43 -3.85
CA THR A 32 17.17 4.55 -3.44
C THR A 32 16.78 3.70 -2.21
N PHE A 33 17.48 2.60 -1.94
CA PHE A 33 17.18 1.76 -0.77
C PHE A 33 17.08 2.56 0.54
N PHE A 34 18.07 3.42 0.82
CA PHE A 34 18.09 4.21 2.05
C PHE A 34 16.88 5.14 2.16
N GLN A 35 16.54 5.84 1.08
CA GLN A 35 15.36 6.70 1.06
C GLN A 35 14.06 5.88 1.25
N ARG A 36 13.92 4.72 0.60
CA ARG A 36 12.79 3.82 0.83
C ARG A 36 12.70 3.36 2.27
N PHE A 37 13.83 3.02 2.89
CA PHE A 37 13.87 2.57 4.28
C PHE A 37 13.36 3.67 5.23
N CYS A 38 13.86 4.90 5.09
CA CYS A 38 13.38 6.04 5.87
C CYS A 38 11.89 6.31 5.67
N GLU A 39 11.45 6.41 4.41
CA GLU A 39 10.02 6.64 4.10
C GLU A 39 9.11 5.52 4.62
N THR A 40 9.56 4.27 4.55
CA THR A 40 8.84 3.10 5.08
C THR A 40 8.74 3.18 6.60
N LEU A 41 9.83 3.51 7.28
CA LEU A 41 9.85 3.65 8.73
C LEU A 41 8.90 4.76 9.20
N ASP A 42 8.95 5.93 8.57
CA ASP A 42 8.09 7.06 8.93
C ASP A 42 6.61 6.73 8.70
N TYR A 43 6.29 6.16 7.52
CA TYR A 43 4.92 5.78 7.17
C TYR A 43 4.34 4.73 8.14
N TYR A 44 5.08 3.63 8.37
CA TYR A 44 4.56 2.56 9.20
C TYR A 44 4.56 2.90 10.68
N THR A 45 5.48 3.76 11.16
CA THR A 45 5.38 4.33 12.52
C THR A 45 4.03 4.99 12.72
N ALA A 46 3.64 5.92 11.84
CA ALA A 46 2.35 6.61 11.93
C ALA A 46 1.15 5.64 11.85
N MET A 47 1.24 4.58 11.03
CA MET A 47 0.21 3.54 10.95
C MET A 47 0.08 2.76 12.27
N PHE A 48 1.20 2.31 12.86
CA PHE A 48 1.18 1.59 14.14
C PHE A 48 0.67 2.48 15.28
N GLU A 49 1.04 3.76 15.32
CA GLU A 49 0.51 4.72 16.29
C GLU A 49 -1.01 4.90 16.16
N SER A 50 -1.53 4.97 14.93
CA SER A 50 -2.96 5.05 14.66
C SER A 50 -3.70 3.79 15.12
N ILE A 51 -3.13 2.61 14.90
CA ILE A 51 -3.68 1.33 15.37
C ILE A 51 -3.65 1.26 16.92
N ASP A 52 -2.55 1.68 17.55
CA ASP A 52 -2.40 1.70 19.01
C ASP A 52 -3.41 2.65 19.67
N ALA A 53 -3.70 3.79 19.04
CA ALA A 53 -4.73 4.73 19.49
C ALA A 53 -6.16 4.18 19.33
N ALA A 54 -6.40 3.32 18.34
CA ALA A 54 -7.72 2.79 18.04
C ALA A 54 -8.07 1.50 18.82
N ARG A 55 -7.09 0.67 19.18
CA ARG A 55 -7.32 -0.68 19.75
C ARG A 55 -6.32 -1.09 20.81
N ALA A 56 -6.81 -1.80 21.84
CA ALA A 56 -5.99 -2.39 22.89
C ALA A 56 -4.96 -3.40 22.34
N ARG A 57 -3.83 -3.55 23.03
CA ARG A 57 -2.71 -4.39 22.58
C ARG A 57 -3.02 -5.88 22.57
N GLU A 58 -3.96 -6.31 23.41
CA GLU A 58 -4.40 -7.69 23.54
C GLU A 58 -5.50 -8.05 22.51
N ASP A 59 -5.96 -7.08 21.72
CA ASP A 59 -6.97 -7.29 20.68
C ASP A 59 -6.41 -8.22 19.58
N ARG A 60 -7.05 -9.38 19.40
CA ARG A 60 -6.60 -10.39 18.43
C ARG A 60 -6.71 -9.92 16.97
N GLN A 61 -7.64 -9.03 16.66
CA GLN A 61 -7.78 -8.47 15.32
C GLN A 61 -6.66 -7.46 15.04
N ARG A 62 -6.26 -6.67 16.05
CA ARG A 62 -5.08 -5.81 15.97
C ARG A 62 -3.82 -6.63 15.69
N ILE A 63 -3.54 -7.62 16.53
CA ILE A 63 -2.34 -8.48 16.38
C ILE A 63 -2.31 -9.11 14.98
N SER A 64 -3.45 -9.67 14.54
CA SER A 64 -3.56 -10.29 13.21
C SER A 64 -3.32 -9.30 12.07
N ALA A 65 -3.85 -8.07 12.16
CA ALA A 65 -3.65 -7.03 11.16
C ALA A 65 -2.19 -6.55 11.11
N GLU A 66 -1.57 -6.33 12.28
CA GLU A 66 -0.17 -5.93 12.41
C GLU A 66 0.77 -7.02 11.82
N GLU A 67 0.56 -8.29 12.15
CA GLU A 67 1.41 -9.40 11.70
C GLU A 67 1.23 -9.75 10.22
N HIS A 68 -0.02 -9.82 9.73
CA HIS A 68 -0.30 -10.40 8.42
C HIS A 68 -0.54 -9.38 7.31
N CYS A 69 -0.88 -8.14 7.66
CA CYS A 69 -1.03 -7.05 6.69
C CYS A 69 0.20 -6.15 6.75
N VAL A 70 0.43 -5.50 7.89
CA VAL A 70 1.42 -4.42 8.02
C VAL A 70 2.85 -4.95 7.91
N ALA A 71 3.22 -5.95 8.72
CA ALA A 71 4.58 -6.48 8.73
C ALA A 71 4.98 -7.12 7.39
N ARG A 72 4.03 -7.78 6.71
CA ARG A 72 4.26 -8.38 5.39
C ARG A 72 4.64 -7.31 4.35
N ASP A 73 3.96 -6.17 4.37
CA ASP A 73 4.22 -5.09 3.42
C ASP A 73 5.55 -4.40 3.71
N VAL A 74 5.92 -4.22 4.99
CA VAL A 74 7.24 -3.74 5.42
C VAL A 74 8.35 -4.66 4.90
N VAL A 75 8.23 -5.97 5.09
CA VAL A 75 9.22 -6.95 4.62
C VAL A 75 9.37 -6.88 3.11
N ASN A 76 8.28 -6.80 2.35
CA ASN A 76 8.36 -6.68 0.90
C ASN A 76 9.05 -5.39 0.44
N ILE A 77 8.82 -4.26 1.13
CA ILE A 77 9.43 -2.98 0.74
C ILE A 77 10.93 -2.93 1.05
N ILE A 78 11.37 -3.55 2.15
CA ILE A 78 12.76 -3.49 2.63
C ILE A 78 13.60 -4.67 2.11
N ALA A 79 13.08 -5.89 2.14
CA ALA A 79 13.85 -7.10 1.87
C ALA A 79 13.86 -7.52 0.38
N CYS A 80 12.91 -7.03 -0.43
CA CYS A 80 12.79 -7.39 -1.84
C CYS A 80 13.23 -6.24 -2.75
N GLU A 81 13.96 -6.56 -3.83
CA GLU A 81 14.43 -5.61 -4.84
C GLU A 81 13.96 -6.02 -6.25
N GLY A 82 13.97 -5.06 -7.18
CA GLY A 82 13.69 -5.34 -8.59
C GLY A 82 12.31 -5.96 -8.84
N THR A 83 12.27 -7.10 -9.53
CA THR A 83 11.05 -7.83 -9.90
C THR A 83 10.46 -8.66 -8.76
N GLU A 84 11.25 -8.96 -7.74
CA GLU A 84 10.81 -9.75 -6.56
C GLU A 84 9.94 -8.91 -5.63
N ARG A 85 10.05 -7.58 -5.70
CA ARG A 85 9.23 -6.67 -4.93
C ARG A 85 7.84 -6.55 -5.54
N TRP A 86 6.84 -7.10 -4.86
CA TRP A 86 5.46 -6.99 -5.29
C TRP A 86 5.00 -5.53 -5.09
N LYS A 87 4.45 -4.91 -6.14
CA LYS A 87 3.85 -3.58 -6.05
C LYS A 87 2.35 -3.79 -5.88
N GLY A 88 1.88 -3.74 -4.64
CA GLY A 88 0.47 -3.87 -4.35
C GLY A 88 -0.35 -2.80 -5.02
N MET A 89 -1.26 -3.23 -5.89
CA MET A 89 -2.29 -2.39 -6.50
C MET A 89 -3.59 -2.62 -5.73
N SER A 90 -3.91 -1.73 -4.80
CA SER A 90 -5.21 -1.68 -4.13
C SER A 90 -6.15 -0.74 -4.89
N PHE A 91 -6.49 -1.05 -6.14
CA PHE A 91 -7.58 -0.33 -6.81
C PHE A 91 -8.91 -0.94 -6.35
N LEU A 92 -9.68 -0.21 -5.53
CA LEU A 92 -11.10 -0.48 -5.36
C LEU A 92 -11.87 0.39 -6.36
N VAL A 93 -12.31 -0.22 -7.46
CA VAL A 93 -13.31 0.41 -8.33
C VAL A 93 -14.67 0.04 -7.77
N SER A 94 -15.30 0.95 -7.01
CA SER A 94 -16.72 0.84 -6.73
C SER A 94 -17.49 1.37 -7.95
N GLY A 95 -18.30 0.54 -8.57
CA GLY A 95 -19.30 0.97 -9.54
C GLY A 95 -20.65 1.09 -8.87
N ASP A 96 -21.32 2.23 -9.05
CA ASP A 96 -22.77 2.32 -8.90
C ASP A 96 -23.47 1.62 -10.08
#